data_AF-A0A0B6Y054-F1
#
_entry.id   AF-A0A0B6Y054-F1
#
_cell.length_a   1.000
_cell.length_b   1.000
_cell.length_c   1.000
_cell.angle_alpha   90.00
_cell.angle_beta   90.00
_cell.angle_gamma   90.00
#
_symmetry.space_group_name_H-M   'P 1'
#
loop_
_entity.id
_entity.type
_entity.pdbx_description
1 polymer ?
#
loop_
_entity_poly.entity_id
_entity_poly.type
_entity_poly.pdbx_seq_one_letter_code
_entity_poly.pdbx_strand_id
1 'polypeptide(L)'
;IKMAVWQPEENGLRQILQLLKESQSPDTETQRGVQQKLSELNNYPDFNNYLVFVLTKLTSEDDPSRSLSGLILKNNIRAHFERFPPEVTSFIKQECLKSVGDPSPLIRATIGIIITNIISKGDLQDWPEVLPHLCACLDSEDYNTCEGAFGALQKICEDNA
;
A
#
# COMPACT_ATOMS: atom_id res chain seq x y z
N ILE A 1 17.88 10.55 -16.36
CA ILE A 1 16.53 10.71 -16.94
C ILE A 1 15.57 10.90 -15.76
N LYS A 2 14.89 12.05 -15.63
CA LYS A 2 13.89 12.24 -14.57
C LYS A 2 12.76 11.25 -14.85
N MET A 3 12.57 10.23 -14.02
CA MET A 3 11.36 9.40 -14.08
C MET A 3 10.18 10.32 -13.74
N ALA A 4 9.19 10.40 -14.63
CA ALA A 4 7.96 11.13 -14.34
C ALA A 4 7.29 10.47 -13.13
N VAL A 5 7.02 11.27 -12.09
CA VAL A 5 6.31 10.80 -10.90
C VAL A 5 4.87 10.55 -11.31
N TRP A 6 4.36 9.33 -11.11
CA TRP A 6 2.96 9.00 -11.36
C TRP A 6 2.04 9.92 -10.54
N GLN A 7 0.94 10.35 -11.15
CA GLN A 7 -0.09 11.16 -10.51
C GLN A 7 -1.47 10.59 -10.85
N PRO A 8 -2.42 10.61 -9.90
CA PRO A 8 -3.77 10.14 -10.16
C PRO A 8 -4.50 11.09 -11.09
N GLU A 9 -5.31 10.53 -11.99
CA GLU A 9 -6.34 11.31 -12.68
C GLU A 9 -7.56 11.48 -11.77
N GLU A 10 -8.20 12.63 -11.83
CA GLU A 10 -9.32 12.95 -10.94
C GLU A 10 -10.50 11.98 -11.09
N ASN A 11 -10.83 11.59 -12.32
CA ASN A 11 -11.91 10.63 -12.58
C ASN A 11 -11.55 9.24 -12.05
N GLY A 12 -10.32 8.79 -12.28
CA GLY A 12 -9.82 7.52 -11.73
C GLY A 12 -9.92 7.51 -10.20
N LEU A 13 -9.44 8.57 -9.54
CA LEU A 13 -9.50 8.67 -8.09
C LEU A 13 -10.94 8.62 -7.55
N ARG A 14 -11.87 9.34 -8.18
CA ARG A 14 -13.30 9.30 -7.81
C ARG A 14 -13.88 7.89 -7.91
N GLN A 15 -13.53 7.12 -8.93
CA GLN A 15 -13.99 5.74 -9.08
C GLN A 15 -13.44 4.82 -7.98
N ILE A 16 -12.19 5.02 -7.58
CA ILE A 16 -11.56 4.26 -6.48
C ILE A 16 -12.24 4.58 -5.15
N LEU A 17 -12.51 5.85 -4.88
CA LEU A 17 -13.23 6.26 -3.66
C LEU A 17 -14.65 5.70 -3.62
N GLN A 18 -15.35 5.71 -4.75
CA GLN A 18 -16.67 5.10 -4.86
C GLN A 18 -16.61 3.58 -4.59
N LEU A 19 -15.60 2.90 -5.15
CA LEU A 19 -15.38 1.47 -4.90
C LEU A 19 -15.10 1.18 -3.41
N LEU A 20 -14.26 1.97 -2.75
CA LEU A 20 -13.96 1.81 -1.33
C LEU A 20 -15.19 2.02 -0.45
N LYS A 21 -16.06 2.97 -0.82
CA LYS A 21 -17.33 3.21 -0.14
C LYS A 21 -18.30 2.04 -0.31
N GLU A 22 -18.45 1.53 -1.54
CA GLU A 22 -19.29 0.36 -1.84
C GLU A 22 -18.78 -0.90 -1.13
N SER A 23 -17.45 -1.05 -1.00
CA SER A 23 -16.80 -2.18 -0.33
C SER A 23 -17.13 -2.26 1.17
N GLN A 24 -17.62 -1.18 1.77
CA GLN A 24 -18.03 -1.13 3.18
C GLN A 24 -19.52 -1.42 3.37
N SER A 25 -20.28 -1.57 2.28
CA SER A 25 -21.72 -1.85 2.34
C SER A 25 -22.00 -3.24 2.91
N PRO A 26 -22.95 -3.41 3.85
CA PRO A 26 -23.36 -4.73 4.31
C PRO A 26 -24.24 -5.47 3.29
N ASP A 27 -24.69 -4.78 2.23
CA ASP A 27 -25.57 -5.36 1.21
C ASP A 27 -24.83 -6.36 0.32
N THR A 28 -25.40 -7.56 0.18
CA THR A 28 -24.76 -8.68 -0.54
C THR A 28 -24.67 -8.44 -2.05
N GLU A 29 -25.66 -7.75 -2.63
CA GLU A 29 -25.65 -7.44 -4.06
C GLU A 29 -24.57 -6.40 -4.38
N THR A 30 -24.45 -5.36 -3.54
CA THR A 30 -23.38 -4.37 -3.60
C THR A 30 -22.01 -5.03 -3.49
N GLN A 31 -21.82 -5.94 -2.51
CA GLN A 31 -20.56 -6.67 -2.35
C GLN A 31 -20.20 -7.51 -3.57
N ARG A 32 -21.19 -8.15 -4.22
CA ARG A 32 -20.95 -8.88 -5.47
C ARG A 32 -20.50 -7.95 -6.60
N GLY A 33 -21.15 -6.79 -6.73
CA GLY A 33 -20.77 -5.76 -7.70
C GLY A 33 -19.34 -5.24 -7.48
N VAL A 34 -18.96 -5.02 -6.21
CA VAL A 34 -17.60 -4.61 -5.82
C VAL A 34 -16.57 -5.65 -6.27
N GLN A 35 -16.82 -6.94 -6.05
CA GLN A 35 -15.88 -8.00 -6.45
C GLN A 35 -15.71 -8.06 -7.98
N GLN A 36 -16.78 -7.85 -8.75
CA GLN A 36 -16.69 -7.76 -10.21
C GLN A 36 -15.85 -6.56 -10.63
N LYS A 37 -16.11 -5.37 -10.07
CA LYS A 37 -15.32 -4.16 -10.34
C LYS A 37 -13.85 -4.33 -9.97
N LEU A 38 -13.54 -4.93 -8.82
CA LEU A 38 -12.16 -5.22 -8.41
C LEU A 38 -11.46 -6.15 -9.41
N SER A 39 -12.15 -7.19 -9.88
CA SER A 39 -11.62 -8.09 -10.90
C SER A 39 -11.33 -7.39 -12.22
N GLU A 40 -12.18 -6.43 -12.62
CA GLU A 40 -11.97 -5.61 -13.82
C GLU A 40 -10.78 -4.66 -13.64
N LEU A 41 -10.74 -3.92 -12.53
CA LEU A 41 -9.70 -2.94 -12.20
C LEU A 41 -8.32 -3.58 -12.06
N ASN A 42 -8.23 -4.83 -11.61
CA ASN A 42 -6.98 -5.58 -11.54
C ASN A 42 -6.31 -5.82 -12.90
N ASN A 43 -7.01 -5.61 -14.02
CA ASN A 43 -6.39 -5.65 -15.36
C ASN A 43 -5.67 -4.34 -15.72
N TYR A 44 -5.85 -3.27 -14.93
CA TYR A 44 -5.19 -1.99 -15.14
C TYR A 44 -3.95 -1.89 -14.24
N PRO A 45 -2.74 -1.74 -14.80
CA PRO A 45 -1.53 -1.77 -14.00
C PRO A 45 -1.43 -0.63 -12.98
N ASP A 46 -1.98 0.54 -13.29
CA ASP A 46 -1.99 1.74 -12.46
C ASP A 46 -3.05 1.71 -11.34
N PHE A 47 -3.98 0.75 -11.35
CA PHE A 47 -4.94 0.56 -10.25
C PHE A 47 -4.23 0.48 -8.89
N ASN A 48 -3.12 -0.26 -8.82
CA ASN A 48 -2.34 -0.40 -7.58
C ASN A 48 -1.64 0.91 -7.17
N ASN A 49 -1.33 1.79 -8.13
CA ASN A 49 -0.82 3.14 -7.81
C ASN A 49 -1.90 4.00 -7.16
N TYR A 50 -3.15 3.91 -7.62
CA TYR A 50 -4.26 4.57 -6.94
C TYR A 50 -4.45 4.04 -5.52
N LEU A 51 -4.36 2.73 -5.32
CA LEU A 51 -4.56 2.14 -4.00
C LEU A 51 -3.51 2.62 -2.98
N VAL A 52 -2.22 2.62 -3.38
CA VAL A 52 -1.15 3.13 -2.51
C VAL A 52 -1.25 4.64 -2.34
N PHE A 53 -1.68 5.39 -3.37
CA PHE A 53 -1.90 6.84 -3.28
C PHE A 53 -2.99 7.17 -2.25
N VAL A 54 -4.13 6.48 -2.27
CA VAL A 54 -5.19 6.66 -1.27
C VAL A 54 -4.69 6.33 0.12
N LEU A 55 -3.94 5.22 0.28
CA LEU A 55 -3.34 4.84 1.55
C LEU A 55 -2.40 5.92 2.11
N THR A 56 -1.53 6.49 1.28
CA THR A 56 -0.34 7.25 1.73
C THR A 56 -0.44 8.76 1.60
N LYS A 57 -1.23 9.27 0.64
CA LYS A 57 -1.25 10.71 0.28
C LYS A 57 -2.60 11.38 0.44
N LEU A 58 -3.70 10.63 0.34
CA LEU A 58 -5.04 11.22 0.39
C LEU A 58 -5.53 11.40 1.83
N THR A 59 -4.87 12.30 2.57
CA THR A 59 -5.17 12.58 3.99
C THR A 59 -6.52 13.27 4.22
N SER A 60 -7.26 13.60 3.16
CA SER A 60 -8.64 14.08 3.24
C SER A 60 -9.64 12.95 3.51
N GLU A 61 -9.27 11.69 3.22
CA GLU A 61 -10.08 10.51 3.54
C GLU A 61 -9.79 10.01 4.96
N ASP A 62 -10.77 9.34 5.55
CA ASP A 62 -10.64 8.75 6.88
C ASP A 62 -9.70 7.53 6.89
N ASP A 63 -9.08 7.27 8.05
CA ASP A 63 -8.11 6.18 8.21
C ASP A 63 -8.68 4.79 7.87
N PRO A 64 -9.94 4.42 8.25
CA PRO A 64 -10.56 3.18 7.78
C PRO A 64 -10.60 3.04 6.25
N SER A 65 -11.04 4.07 5.53
CA SER A 65 -11.08 4.06 4.06
C SER A 65 -9.67 3.95 3.43
N ARG A 66 -8.70 4.71 3.96
CA ARG A 66 -7.29 4.63 3.53
C ARG A 66 -6.69 3.24 3.80
N SER A 67 -6.98 2.67 4.97
CA SER A 67 -6.51 1.32 5.35
C SER A 67 -7.15 0.23 4.49
N LEU A 68 -8.44 0.33 4.19
CA LEU A 68 -9.13 -0.59 3.28
C LEU A 68 -8.48 -0.60 1.89
N SER A 69 -8.09 0.57 1.37
CA SER A 69 -7.31 0.67 0.13
C SER A 69 -6.00 -0.13 0.21
N GLY A 70 -5.27 0.01 1.32
CA GLY A 70 -4.08 -0.80 1.60
C GLY A 70 -4.38 -2.31 1.68
N LEU A 71 -5.49 -2.72 2.29
CA LEU A 71 -5.86 -4.14 2.36
C LEU A 71 -6.19 -4.74 0.99
N ILE A 72 -6.82 -3.97 0.10
CA ILE A 72 -7.03 -4.37 -1.30
C ILE A 72 -5.68 -4.51 -2.01
N LEU A 73 -4.79 -3.54 -1.86
CA LEU A 73 -3.44 -3.58 -2.43
C LEU A 73 -2.65 -4.81 -1.94
N LYS A 74 -2.76 -5.12 -0.65
CA LYS A 74 -2.15 -6.33 -0.05
C LYS A 74 -2.63 -7.58 -0.77
N ASN A 75 -3.93 -7.71 -1.01
CA ASN A 75 -4.51 -8.87 -1.69
C ASN A 75 -4.01 -8.96 -3.14
N ASN A 76 -3.90 -7.82 -3.83
CA ASN A 76 -3.37 -7.75 -5.20
C ASN A 76 -1.91 -8.16 -5.29
N ILE A 77 -1.05 -7.67 -4.38
CA ILE A 77 0.35 -8.13 -4.26
C ILE A 77 0.35 -9.64 -4.02
N ARG A 78 -0.46 -10.13 -3.09
CA ARG A 78 -0.49 -11.57 -2.79
C ARG A 78 -0.85 -12.43 -4.01
N ALA A 79 -1.75 -11.96 -4.86
CA ALA A 79 -2.27 -12.73 -5.98
C ALA A 79 -1.50 -12.52 -7.30
N HIS A 80 -0.92 -11.34 -7.51
CA HIS A 80 -0.52 -10.87 -8.85
C HIS A 80 0.84 -10.15 -8.91
N PHE A 81 1.64 -10.15 -7.83
CA PHE A 81 2.89 -9.38 -7.76
C PHE A 81 3.83 -9.57 -8.96
N GLU A 82 4.02 -10.81 -9.42
CA GLU A 82 4.89 -11.14 -10.56
C GLU A 82 4.47 -10.47 -11.89
N ARG A 83 3.21 -10.03 -11.98
CA ARG A 83 2.65 -9.36 -13.17
C ARG A 83 2.73 -7.85 -13.09
N PHE A 84 3.14 -7.29 -11.95
CA PHE A 84 3.21 -5.84 -11.78
C PHE A 84 4.34 -5.27 -12.65
N PRO A 85 4.09 -4.19 -13.41
CA PRO A 85 5.18 -3.48 -14.07
C PRO A 85 6.20 -2.97 -13.05
N PRO A 86 7.51 -2.97 -13.38
CA PRO A 86 8.55 -2.49 -12.48
C PRO A 86 8.31 -1.07 -11.94
N GLU A 87 7.70 -0.19 -12.73
CA GLU A 87 7.37 1.18 -12.36
C GLU A 87 6.30 1.25 -11.26
N VAL A 88 5.29 0.37 -11.32
CA VAL A 88 4.22 0.25 -10.31
C VAL A 88 4.81 -0.28 -9.01
N THR A 89 5.60 -1.35 -9.07
CA THR A 89 6.29 -1.90 -7.90
C THR A 89 7.22 -0.86 -7.26
N SER A 90 7.99 -0.13 -8.07
CA SER A 90 8.88 0.93 -7.58
C SER A 90 8.11 2.07 -6.92
N PHE A 91 6.97 2.47 -7.50
CA PHE A 91 6.11 3.49 -6.92
C PHE A 91 5.56 3.05 -5.56
N ILE A 92 4.98 1.85 -5.46
CA ILE A 92 4.45 1.30 -4.20
C ILE A 92 5.55 1.25 -3.14
N LYS A 93 6.73 0.70 -3.47
CA LYS A 93 7.88 0.62 -2.57
C LYS A 93 8.26 2.01 -2.02
N GLN A 94 8.39 3.01 -2.89
CA GLN A 94 8.77 4.37 -2.49
C GLN A 94 7.71 5.04 -1.61
N GLU A 95 6.43 4.88 -1.93
CA GLU A 95 5.35 5.48 -1.14
C GLU A 95 5.24 4.82 0.24
N CYS A 96 5.39 3.50 0.34
CA CYS A 96 5.42 2.81 1.62
C CYS A 96 6.58 3.30 2.51
N LEU A 97 7.80 3.41 1.99
CA LEU A 97 8.97 3.86 2.76
C LEU A 97 8.83 5.30 3.27
N LYS A 98 8.24 6.19 2.47
CA LYS A 98 7.99 7.60 2.86
C LYS A 98 6.92 7.73 3.92
N SER A 99 5.98 6.78 3.99
CA SER A 99 4.82 6.84 4.86
C SER A 99 4.93 5.96 6.12
N VAL A 100 6.08 5.35 6.37
CA VAL A 100 6.32 4.53 7.59
C VAL A 100 5.98 5.30 8.88
N GLY A 101 6.21 6.63 8.89
CA GLY A 101 5.89 7.52 10.01
C GLY A 101 4.52 8.18 9.95
N ASP A 102 3.52 7.59 9.29
CA ASP A 102 2.16 8.15 9.25
C ASP A 102 1.63 8.44 10.68
N PRO A 103 0.95 9.56 10.94
CA PRO A 103 0.42 9.87 12.27
C PRO A 103 -0.56 8.81 12.80
N SER A 104 -1.27 8.11 11.93
CA SER A 104 -2.25 7.10 12.28
C SER A 104 -1.60 5.72 12.50
N PRO A 105 -1.74 5.12 13.70
CA PRO A 105 -1.24 3.77 13.96
C PRO A 105 -1.84 2.72 13.02
N LEU A 106 -3.10 2.90 12.60
CA LEU A 106 -3.76 2.00 11.66
C LEU A 106 -3.06 2.03 10.29
N ILE A 107 -2.70 3.22 9.81
CA ILE A 107 -2.02 3.38 8.52
C ILE A 107 -0.60 2.85 8.59
N ARG A 108 0.15 3.14 9.67
CA ARG A 108 1.48 2.54 9.88
C ARG A 108 1.45 1.02 9.89
N ALA A 109 0.47 0.43 10.59
CA ALA A 109 0.29 -1.02 10.61
C ALA A 109 0.03 -1.59 9.20
N THR A 110 -0.84 -0.94 8.42
CA THR A 110 -1.14 -1.33 7.03
C THR A 110 0.07 -1.17 6.12
N ILE A 111 0.86 -0.11 6.26
CA ILE A 111 2.11 0.08 5.50
C ILE A 111 3.10 -1.04 5.82
N GLY A 112 3.29 -1.38 7.10
CA GLY A 112 4.15 -2.51 7.50
C GLY A 112 3.70 -3.84 6.89
N ILE A 113 2.38 -4.06 6.79
CA ILE A 113 1.82 -5.25 6.11
C ILE A 113 2.17 -5.25 4.61
N ILE A 114 2.06 -4.10 3.93
CA ILE A 114 2.43 -4.01 2.51
C ILE A 114 3.92 -4.28 2.30
N ILE A 115 4.78 -3.64 3.11
CA ILE A 115 6.24 -3.85 3.03
C ILE A 115 6.58 -5.33 3.19
N THR A 116 6.05 -5.98 4.23
CA THR A 116 6.32 -7.38 4.52
C THR A 116 5.82 -8.28 3.38
N ASN A 117 4.62 -8.05 2.87
CA ASN A 117 4.05 -8.85 1.78
C ASN A 117 4.82 -8.68 0.45
N ILE A 118 5.38 -7.50 0.18
CA ILE A 118 6.28 -7.31 -0.98
C ILE A 118 7.55 -8.16 -0.80
N ILE A 119 8.15 -8.12 0.39
CA ILE A 119 9.35 -8.92 0.71
C ILE A 119 9.03 -10.41 0.59
N SER A 120 7.92 -10.88 1.14
CA SER A 120 7.52 -12.30 1.07
C SER A 120 7.18 -12.80 -0.35
N LYS A 121 6.99 -11.90 -1.32
CA LYS A 121 6.72 -12.25 -2.72
C LYS A 121 7.95 -12.21 -3.62
N GLY A 122 9.00 -11.53 -3.20
CA GLY A 122 10.32 -11.61 -3.82
C GLY A 122 11.31 -12.22 -2.84
N ASP A 123 12.59 -11.93 -3.07
CA ASP A 123 13.62 -12.05 -2.06
C ASP A 123 13.90 -10.68 -1.45
N LEU A 124 14.44 -10.66 -0.23
CA LEU A 124 14.93 -9.42 0.38
C LEU A 124 15.98 -8.72 -0.51
N GLN A 125 16.69 -9.49 -1.33
CA GLN A 125 17.68 -9.00 -2.29
C GLN A 125 17.05 -8.20 -3.45
N ASP A 126 15.75 -8.39 -3.73
CA ASP A 126 15.00 -7.63 -4.74
C ASP A 126 14.57 -6.24 -4.25
N TRP A 127 14.78 -5.95 -2.96
CA TRP A 127 14.53 -4.64 -2.36
C TRP A 127 15.64 -4.26 -1.36
N PRO A 128 16.89 -4.08 -1.82
CA PRO A 128 18.04 -3.91 -0.94
C PRO A 128 17.96 -2.64 -0.08
N GLU A 129 17.17 -1.64 -0.47
CA GLU A 129 17.02 -0.38 0.26
C GLU A 129 16.10 -0.48 1.48
N VAL A 130 15.27 -1.52 1.60
CA VAL A 130 14.22 -1.59 2.63
C VAL A 130 14.77 -1.63 4.05
N LEU A 131 15.73 -2.53 4.34
CA LEU A 131 16.30 -2.64 5.68
C LEU A 131 17.15 -1.44 6.06
N PRO A 132 18.08 -0.93 5.21
CA PRO A 132 18.82 0.28 5.53
C PRO A 132 17.92 1.47 5.83
N HIS A 133 16.83 1.65 5.06
CA HIS A 133 15.86 2.72 5.30
C HIS A 133 15.14 2.56 6.64
N LEU A 134 14.59 1.36 6.92
CA LEU A 134 13.89 1.10 8.18
C LEU A 134 14.82 1.24 9.40
N CYS A 135 16.06 0.77 9.32
CA CYS A 135 17.05 0.94 10.38
C CYS A 135 17.36 2.43 10.62
N ALA A 136 17.54 3.22 9.56
CA ALA A 136 17.75 4.67 9.70
C ALA A 136 16.54 5.37 10.32
N CYS A 137 15.31 4.91 10.05
CA CYS A 137 14.10 5.42 10.68
C CYS A 137 14.03 5.15 12.20
N LEU A 138 14.73 4.13 12.71
CA LEU A 138 14.79 3.87 14.17
C LEU A 138 15.53 4.99 14.93
N ASP A 139 16.47 5.66 14.28
CA ASP A 139 17.23 6.79 14.84
C ASP A 139 16.48 8.14 14.69
N SER A 140 15.25 8.13 14.17
CA SER A 140 14.43 9.33 14.00
C SER A 140 13.97 9.90 15.34
N GLU A 141 14.01 11.23 15.49
CA GLU A 141 13.42 11.93 16.64
C GLU A 141 11.87 11.91 16.60
N ASP A 142 11.27 11.68 15.43
CA ASP A 142 9.83 11.50 15.29
C ASP A 142 9.40 10.09 15.76
N TYR A 143 8.61 10.06 16.83
CA TYR A 143 8.12 8.82 17.45
C TYR A 143 7.35 7.93 16.47
N ASN A 144 6.51 8.51 15.61
CA ASN A 144 5.69 7.72 14.68
C ASN A 144 6.57 7.02 13.63
N THR A 145 7.61 7.69 13.15
CA THR A 145 8.61 7.13 12.24
C THR A 145 9.38 5.99 12.90
N CYS A 146 9.86 6.19 14.13
CA CYS A 146 10.57 5.15 14.87
C CYS A 146 9.67 3.93 15.13
N GLU A 147 8.46 4.14 15.66
CA GLU A 147 7.51 3.07 15.97
C GLU A 147 7.03 2.32 14.72
N GLY A 148 6.72 3.05 13.64
CA GLY A 148 6.34 2.45 12.37
C GLY A 148 7.46 1.60 11.76
N ALA A 149 8.71 2.08 11.84
CA ALA A 149 9.86 1.34 11.36
C ALA A 149 10.12 0.08 12.18
N PHE A 150 10.03 0.18 13.51
CA PHE A 150 10.14 -0.96 14.41
C PHE A 150 9.05 -1.99 14.13
N GLY A 151 7.79 -1.56 13.98
CA GLY A 151 6.66 -2.44 13.68
C GLY A 151 6.73 -3.09 12.29
N ALA A 152 7.39 -2.46 11.31
CA ALA A 152 7.67 -3.07 10.01
C ALA A 152 8.80 -4.11 10.12
N LEU A 153 9.91 -3.77 10.79
CA LEU A 153 11.03 -4.68 11.02
C LEU A 153 10.62 -5.92 11.81
N GLN A 154 9.81 -5.76 12.85
CA GLN A 154 9.27 -6.88 13.62
C GLN A 154 8.52 -7.86 12.71
N LYS A 155 7.61 -7.37 11.87
CA LYS A 155 6.84 -8.23 10.93
C LYS A 155 7.74 -8.91 9.91
N ILE A 156 8.73 -8.19 9.37
CA ILE A 156 9.72 -8.78 8.45
C ILE A 156 10.44 -9.94 9.15
N CYS A 157 10.87 -9.77 10.39
CA CYS A 157 11.55 -10.82 11.15
C CYS A 157 10.62 -12.00 11.49
N GLU A 158 9.34 -11.75 11.80
CA GLU A 158 8.35 -12.79 12.12
C GLU A 158 7.98 -13.64 10.90
N ASP A 159 7.78 -13.03 9.73
CA ASP A 159 7.33 -13.72 8.52
C ASP A 159 8.48 -14.39 7.74
N ASN A 160 9.75 -14.08 8.05
CA ASN A 160 10.94 -14.65 7.39
C ASN A 160 11.81 -15.54 8.30
N ALA A 161 11.34 -15.88 9.52
CA ALA A 161 11.98 -16.85 10.41
C ALA A 161 11.51 -18.29 10.12
#